data_AF-A0A7M3ML21-F1
#
_entry.id   AF-A0A7M3ML21-F1
#
_cell.length_a   1.000
_cell.length_b   1.000
_cell.length_c   1.000
_cell.angle_alpha   90.00
_cell.angle_beta   90.00
_cell.angle_gamma   90.00
#
_symmetry.space_group_name_H-M   'P 1'
#
loop_
_entity.id
_entity.type
_entity.pdbx_description
1 polymer ?
#
loop_
_entity_poly.entity_id
_entity_poly.type
_entity_poly.pdbx_seq_one_letter_code
_entity_poly.pdbx_strand_id
1 'polypeptide(L)'
;MADATSSGSGSRGEPPGWYPDPWERAEERWWNGYEWSDRTRDAAPEPQSPPEDVSERVDAAHDTAHDEAPAGIEESPDRPGWYPDPRGEADERWWDGESWTDRTETDGTFSEPASWRPYKIIAGVVAGLVFLGFVAGGDGNSSSPGRSGAESYSPEEQLAMLVDDSVSEEAVRPYRIALNGAEPVCMQSRQSIADIAYRGAQVAEDRGIDVTPLDLIRAMPQAVPASERPTDCGDILSVLLVLLTP
;
A
#
# COMPACT_ATOMS: atom_id res chain seq x y z
N MET A 1 13.72 -14.39 40.39
CA MET A 1 12.32 -14.58 39.95
C MET A 1 11.77 -13.19 39.75
N ALA A 2 11.82 -12.69 38.51
CA ALA A 2 11.34 -11.37 38.15
C ALA A 2 10.16 -11.55 37.20
N ASP A 3 9.03 -10.93 37.55
CA ASP A 3 7.81 -10.87 36.77
C ASP A 3 8.05 -10.07 35.47
N ALA A 4 7.88 -10.71 34.32
CA ALA A 4 7.85 -10.08 33.01
C ALA A 4 6.50 -10.38 32.34
N THR A 5 5.45 -9.70 32.77
CA THR A 5 4.18 -9.63 32.03
C THR A 5 4.14 -8.29 31.28
N SER A 6 4.91 -8.20 30.21
CA SER A 6 4.76 -7.13 29.23
C SER A 6 3.91 -7.65 28.07
N SER A 7 2.59 -7.64 28.24
CA SER A 7 1.65 -7.88 27.14
C SER A 7 1.71 -6.71 26.16
N GLY A 8 2.66 -6.78 25.22
CA GLY A 8 2.86 -5.80 24.15
C GLY A 8 1.74 -5.88 23.13
N SER A 9 0.60 -5.24 23.42
CA SER A 9 -0.36 -4.88 22.38
C SER A 9 0.27 -3.75 21.58
N GLY A 10 0.74 -4.04 20.36
CA GLY A 10 1.28 -3.07 19.42
C GLY A 10 0.38 -1.83 19.39
N SER A 11 0.87 -0.75 19.98
CA SER A 11 0.09 0.46 20.19
C SER A 11 0.20 1.28 18.92
N ARG A 12 -0.95 1.62 18.31
CA ARG A 12 -1.00 2.49 17.12
C ARG A 12 -0.12 3.73 17.37
N GLY A 13 1.01 3.81 16.67
CA GLY A 13 2.04 4.84 16.88
C GLY A 13 3.47 4.31 16.94
N GLU A 14 3.68 3.00 17.09
CA GLU A 14 5.01 2.40 17.03
C GLU A 14 5.54 2.35 15.58
N PRO A 15 6.79 2.79 15.33
CA PRO A 15 7.38 2.77 14.00
C PRO A 15 7.54 1.31 13.50
N PRO A 16 7.53 1.07 12.18
CA PRO A 16 7.78 -0.26 11.63
C PRO A 16 9.13 -0.84 12.12
N GLY A 17 9.14 -2.10 12.55
CA GLY A 17 10.32 -2.69 13.20
C GLY A 17 10.12 -4.12 13.69
N TRP A 18 11.17 -4.71 14.24
CA TRP A 18 11.13 -6.00 14.95
C TRP A 18 10.78 -5.75 16.42
N TYR A 19 9.79 -6.47 16.92
CA TYR A 19 9.32 -6.37 18.31
C TYR A 19 9.07 -7.78 18.87
N PRO A 20 9.04 -7.97 20.20
CA PRO A 20 8.73 -9.27 20.80
C PRO A 20 7.43 -9.86 20.26
N ASP A 21 7.44 -11.14 19.85
CA ASP A 21 6.26 -11.78 19.27
C ASP A 21 5.12 -11.86 20.32
N PRO A 22 3.98 -11.17 20.13
CA PRO A 22 2.88 -11.20 21.09
C PRO A 22 2.23 -12.59 21.23
N TRP A 23 2.53 -13.52 20.32
CA TRP A 23 2.06 -14.90 20.37
C TRP A 23 3.12 -15.90 20.85
N GLU A 24 4.32 -15.45 21.21
CA GLU A 24 5.44 -16.29 21.70
C GLU A 24 5.77 -17.48 20.78
N ARG A 25 5.55 -17.34 19.46
CA ARG A 25 5.90 -18.37 18.47
C ARG A 25 7.33 -18.22 17.96
N ALA A 26 7.89 -17.02 18.11
CA ALA A 26 9.27 -16.64 17.84
C ALA A 26 9.73 -15.60 18.88
N GLU A 27 11.02 -15.27 18.91
CA GLU A 27 11.51 -14.21 19.80
C GLU A 27 11.09 -12.82 19.31
N GLU A 28 11.19 -12.56 18.01
CA GLU A 28 10.76 -11.29 17.41
C GLU A 28 9.87 -11.50 16.17
N ARG A 29 8.89 -10.61 16.02
CA ARG A 29 8.00 -10.52 14.87
C ARG A 29 8.04 -9.11 14.29
N TRP A 30 7.90 -9.00 12.97
CA TRP A 30 7.91 -7.70 12.31
C TRP A 30 6.54 -7.01 12.38
N TRP A 31 6.54 -5.78 12.88
CA TRP A 31 5.42 -4.82 12.89
C TRP A 31 5.59 -3.82 11.75
N ASN A 32 4.54 -3.59 10.95
CA ASN A 32 4.60 -2.67 9.80
C ASN A 32 4.06 -1.26 10.08
N GLY A 33 3.74 -0.93 11.34
CA GLY A 33 3.08 0.33 11.72
C GLY A 33 1.56 0.21 11.90
N TYR A 34 0.93 -0.81 11.32
CA TYR A 34 -0.51 -1.02 11.32
C TYR A 34 -0.91 -2.41 11.85
N GLU A 35 -0.14 -3.43 11.49
CA GLU A 35 -0.35 -4.83 11.87
C GLU A 35 0.97 -5.62 11.98
N TRP A 36 0.87 -6.76 12.66
CA TRP A 36 1.95 -7.74 12.75
C TRP A 36 1.98 -8.60 11.49
N SER A 37 3.16 -8.79 10.91
CA SER A 37 3.34 -9.66 9.75
C SER A 37 3.71 -11.10 10.14
N ASP A 38 3.69 -12.02 9.17
CA ASP A 38 4.15 -13.40 9.35
C ASP A 38 5.67 -13.55 9.41
N ARG A 39 6.43 -12.46 9.20
CA ARG A 39 7.88 -12.48 9.31
C ARG A 39 8.27 -12.58 10.78
N THR A 40 8.93 -13.68 11.12
CA THR A 40 9.51 -13.95 12.43
C THR A 40 11.02 -14.14 12.29
N ARG A 41 11.77 -13.82 13.34
CA ARG A 41 13.17 -14.22 13.45
C ARG A 41 13.47 -14.73 14.86
N ASP A 42 14.37 -15.69 14.92
CA ASP A 42 15.02 -16.06 16.17
C ASP A 42 15.96 -14.90 16.56
N ALA A 43 16.09 -14.64 17.86
CA ALA A 43 17.00 -13.63 18.36
C ALA A 43 18.40 -13.93 17.81
N ALA A 44 19.05 -12.88 17.32
CA ALA A 44 20.43 -12.98 16.90
C ALA A 44 21.22 -13.68 18.02
N PRO A 45 22.05 -14.68 17.70
CA PRO A 45 22.82 -15.39 18.71
C PRO A 45 23.52 -14.34 19.57
N GLU A 46 23.29 -14.38 20.88
CA GLU A 46 23.86 -13.40 21.82
C GLU A 46 25.33 -13.20 21.44
N PRO A 47 25.77 -11.94 21.23
CA PRO A 47 27.16 -11.67 20.90
C PRO A 47 27.99 -12.36 21.97
N GLN A 48 28.69 -13.42 21.56
CA GLN A 48 29.53 -14.20 22.47
C GLN A 48 30.43 -13.19 23.13
N SER A 49 30.31 -13.09 24.47
CA SER A 49 31.12 -12.14 25.24
C SER A 49 32.55 -12.29 24.75
N PRO A 50 33.22 -11.20 24.34
CA PRO A 50 34.59 -11.27 23.85
C PRO A 50 35.39 -12.09 24.86
N PRO A 51 36.16 -13.10 24.42
CA PRO A 51 36.98 -13.87 25.34
C PRO A 51 37.82 -12.87 26.15
N GLU A 52 37.60 -12.83 27.46
CA GLU A 52 38.32 -11.98 28.42
C GLU A 52 39.77 -12.45 28.55
N ASP A 53 40.57 -12.43 27.47
CA ASP A 53 42.01 -12.67 27.59
C ASP A 53 42.82 -12.26 26.35
N VAL A 54 42.97 -10.96 26.08
CA VAL A 54 44.17 -10.46 25.35
C VAL A 54 44.54 -9.04 25.81
N SER A 55 44.85 -8.89 27.10
CA SER A 55 45.66 -7.75 27.56
C SER A 55 47.13 -8.15 27.56
N GLU A 56 47.72 -8.37 26.38
CA GLU A 56 49.17 -8.48 26.28
C GLU A 56 49.73 -7.71 25.07
N ARG A 57 50.27 -6.53 25.41
CA ARG A 57 51.38 -5.80 24.78
C ARG A 57 51.53 -5.88 23.25
N VAL A 58 51.38 -4.73 22.59
CA VAL A 58 52.41 -4.27 21.66
C VAL A 58 52.52 -2.73 21.69
N ASP A 59 53.45 -2.23 22.50
CA ASP A 59 54.07 -0.93 22.29
C ASP A 59 55.12 -1.09 21.17
N ALA A 60 54.88 -0.55 19.97
CA ALA A 60 55.93 -0.13 19.04
C ALA A 60 55.35 0.59 17.80
N ALA A 61 55.45 1.92 17.84
CA ALA A 61 55.65 2.85 16.73
C ALA A 61 55.47 2.33 15.30
N HIS A 62 54.50 2.88 14.57
CA HIS A 62 54.67 3.26 13.18
C HIS A 62 53.98 4.61 12.91
N ASP A 63 54.83 5.62 12.84
CA ASP A 63 54.60 6.93 12.26
C ASP A 63 54.80 6.80 10.74
N THR A 64 53.71 6.76 9.97
CA THR A 64 53.75 7.01 8.52
C THR A 64 52.51 7.80 8.14
N ALA A 65 52.70 9.10 7.97
CA ALA A 65 51.78 9.96 7.25
C ALA A 65 51.53 9.43 5.83
N HIS A 66 50.28 9.08 5.52
CA HIS A 66 49.74 9.08 4.17
C HIS A 66 48.54 10.01 4.14
N ASP A 67 48.78 11.15 3.50
CA ASP A 67 47.82 12.13 3.04
C ASP A 67 47.16 11.53 1.78
N GLU A 68 46.25 10.57 1.97
CA GLU A 68 45.34 10.07 0.95
C GLU A 68 43.93 10.34 1.44
N ALA A 69 43.21 11.18 0.69
CA ALA A 69 41.80 11.47 0.94
C ALA A 69 41.03 10.14 1.07
N PRO A 70 40.21 9.96 2.12
CA PRO A 70 39.46 8.72 2.30
C PRO A 70 38.47 8.60 1.14
N ALA A 71 38.77 7.72 0.18
CA ALA A 71 37.75 7.13 -0.64
C ALA A 71 36.82 6.41 0.33
N GLY A 72 35.68 7.05 0.64
CA GLY A 72 34.68 6.52 1.54
C GLY A 72 34.37 5.10 1.10
N ILE A 73 34.66 4.15 1.98
CA ILE A 73 34.11 2.82 1.88
C ILE A 73 32.62 3.05 2.13
N GLU A 74 31.86 3.24 1.05
CA GLU A 74 30.41 3.31 1.10
C GLU A 74 29.95 1.93 1.58
N GLU A 75 29.76 1.80 2.90
CA GLU A 75 29.16 0.63 3.50
C GLU A 75 27.83 0.40 2.79
N SER A 76 27.77 -0.64 1.96
CA SER A 76 26.52 -1.07 1.36
C SER A 76 25.51 -1.28 2.50
N PRO A 77 24.33 -0.66 2.43
CA PRO A 77 23.39 -0.74 3.54
C PRO A 77 22.99 -2.19 3.81
N ASP A 78 23.12 -2.64 5.06
CA ASP A 78 22.81 -4.04 5.42
C ASP A 78 21.31 -4.38 5.36
N ARG A 79 20.45 -3.39 5.12
CA ARG A 79 18.98 -3.55 5.19
C ARG A 79 18.30 -2.97 3.95
N PRO A 80 17.31 -3.67 3.38
CA PRO A 80 16.51 -3.13 2.28
C PRO A 80 15.81 -1.82 2.67
N GLY A 81 15.83 -0.83 1.80
CA GLY A 81 15.35 0.53 2.11
C GLY A 81 15.64 1.55 1.02
N TRP A 82 15.16 2.78 1.22
CA TRP A 82 15.55 3.94 0.42
C TRP A 82 16.82 4.56 0.98
N TYR A 83 17.78 4.84 0.10
CA TYR A 83 19.07 5.41 0.46
C TYR A 83 19.51 6.37 -0.65
N PRO A 84 20.44 7.32 -0.36
CA PRO A 84 20.97 8.23 -1.38
C PRO A 84 21.49 7.48 -2.61
N ASP A 85 21.14 7.92 -3.82
CA ASP A 85 21.57 7.24 -5.04
C ASP A 85 23.09 7.35 -5.22
N PRO A 86 23.86 6.25 -5.15
CA PRO A 86 25.32 6.29 -5.30
C PRO A 86 25.76 6.76 -6.69
N ARG A 87 24.87 6.73 -7.69
CA ARG A 87 25.14 7.27 -9.03
C ARG A 87 24.82 8.76 -9.16
N GLY A 88 24.09 9.34 -8.20
CA GLY A 88 23.59 10.72 -8.26
C GLY A 88 22.60 10.97 -9.41
N GLU A 89 21.89 9.95 -9.89
CA GLU A 89 20.85 10.11 -10.92
C GLU A 89 19.49 10.53 -10.33
N ALA A 90 19.28 10.28 -9.04
CA ALA A 90 18.11 10.66 -8.25
C ALA A 90 18.50 11.00 -6.80
N ASP A 91 17.57 11.55 -6.01
CA ASP A 91 17.83 11.85 -4.59
C ASP A 91 17.93 10.57 -3.76
N GLU A 92 17.01 9.62 -3.97
CA GLU A 92 17.00 8.32 -3.30
C GLU A 92 16.75 7.16 -4.30
N ARG A 93 17.40 6.02 -4.04
CA ARG A 93 17.25 4.77 -4.78
C ARG A 93 16.93 3.63 -3.81
N TRP A 94 16.14 2.65 -4.26
CA TRP A 94 15.80 1.50 -3.43
C TRP A 94 16.91 0.44 -3.47
N TRP A 95 17.40 0.07 -2.30
CA TRP A 95 18.26 -1.09 -2.04
C TRP A 95 17.41 -2.28 -1.60
N ASP A 96 17.59 -3.44 -2.22
CA ASP A 96 16.82 -4.65 -1.89
C ASP A 96 17.48 -5.58 -0.86
N GLY A 97 18.66 -5.21 -0.36
CA GLY A 97 19.48 -6.04 0.55
C GLY A 97 20.69 -6.68 -0.13
N GLU A 98 20.68 -6.83 -1.45
CA GLU A 98 21.77 -7.45 -2.22
C GLU A 98 22.25 -6.53 -3.36
N SER A 99 21.34 -5.75 -3.96
CA SER A 99 21.63 -4.85 -5.07
C SER A 99 20.73 -3.60 -5.09
N TRP A 100 21.21 -2.55 -5.76
CA TRP A 100 20.43 -1.37 -6.05
C TRP A 100 19.45 -1.66 -7.20
N THR A 101 18.19 -1.28 -7.03
CA THR A 101 17.15 -1.50 -8.05
C THR A 101 16.95 -0.28 -8.96
N ASP A 102 16.17 -0.43 -10.03
CA ASP A 102 15.79 0.68 -10.93
C ASP A 102 14.71 1.60 -10.32
N ARG A 103 14.25 1.33 -9.10
CA ARG A 103 13.29 2.21 -8.42
C ARG A 103 14.05 3.40 -7.83
N THR A 104 13.75 4.58 -8.33
CA THR A 104 14.21 5.85 -7.78
C THR A 104 13.01 6.65 -7.27
N GLU A 105 13.18 7.32 -6.14
CA GLU A 105 12.25 8.35 -5.70
C GLU A 105 12.75 9.63 -6.35
N THR A 106 12.26 9.88 -7.57
CA THR A 106 12.55 11.15 -8.23
C THR A 106 11.75 12.20 -7.46
N ASP A 107 12.47 13.12 -6.83
CA ASP A 107 11.98 14.22 -6.02
C ASP A 107 10.51 14.55 -6.33
N GLY A 108 9.65 14.40 -5.33
CA GLY A 108 8.20 14.61 -5.38
C GLY A 108 7.77 16.04 -5.73
N THR A 109 8.60 16.79 -6.44
CA THR A 109 8.17 17.85 -7.35
C THR A 109 7.35 17.23 -8.50
N PHE A 110 6.15 16.77 -8.15
CA PHE A 110 5.01 17.02 -9.02
C PHE A 110 5.09 18.49 -9.38
N SER A 111 5.60 18.79 -10.58
CA SER A 111 5.34 20.06 -11.22
C SER A 111 3.83 20.17 -11.23
N GLU A 112 3.30 21.00 -10.32
CA GLU A 112 1.89 21.35 -10.28
C GLU A 112 1.42 21.53 -11.72
N PRO A 113 0.47 20.71 -12.23
CA PRO A 113 0.00 20.90 -13.58
C PRO A 113 -0.50 22.33 -13.68
N ALA A 114 0.13 23.07 -14.57
CA ALA A 114 -0.02 24.51 -14.76
C ALA A 114 -1.47 24.96 -14.51
N SER A 115 -1.69 25.58 -13.34
CA SER A 115 -2.87 26.37 -12.98
C SER A 115 -4.15 25.96 -13.69
N TRP A 116 -4.76 24.85 -13.27
CA TRP A 116 -6.16 24.63 -13.55
C TRP A 116 -6.96 25.80 -12.98
N ARG A 117 -7.41 26.66 -13.88
CA ARG A 117 -8.25 27.81 -13.58
C ARG A 117 -9.48 27.32 -12.81
N PRO A 118 -9.88 28.00 -11.72
CA PRO A 118 -10.96 27.52 -10.86
C PRO A 118 -12.28 27.47 -11.64
N TYR A 119 -12.71 26.25 -11.98
CA TYR A 119 -14.04 25.96 -12.48
C TYR A 119 -15.07 26.19 -11.36
N LYS A 120 -15.51 27.44 -11.20
CA LYS A 120 -16.66 27.82 -10.38
C LYS A 120 -18.02 27.37 -10.97
N ILE A 121 -18.10 26.25 -11.68
CA ILE A 121 -19.36 25.80 -12.32
C ILE A 121 -19.90 24.47 -11.77
N ILE A 122 -19.13 23.63 -11.08
CA ILE A 122 -19.65 22.33 -10.59
C ILE A 122 -19.89 22.32 -9.06
N ALA A 123 -20.29 23.46 -8.49
CA ALA A 123 -20.94 23.48 -7.18
C ALA A 123 -22.48 23.47 -7.31
N GLY A 124 -23.02 23.65 -8.53
CA GLY A 124 -24.47 23.69 -8.76
C GLY A 124 -25.11 22.35 -9.13
N VAL A 125 -24.36 21.41 -9.72
CA VAL A 125 -24.94 20.17 -10.28
C VAL A 125 -24.94 19.02 -9.26
N VAL A 126 -23.94 18.95 -8.37
CA VAL A 126 -23.88 17.91 -7.31
C VAL A 126 -24.91 18.20 -6.20
N ALA A 127 -25.16 19.47 -5.85
CA ALA A 127 -26.22 19.82 -4.91
C ALA A 127 -27.64 19.63 -5.48
N GLY A 128 -27.80 19.64 -6.80
CA GLY A 128 -29.10 19.44 -7.47
C GLY A 128 -29.50 17.96 -7.62
N LEU A 129 -28.53 17.05 -7.77
CA LEU A 129 -28.80 15.62 -7.97
C LEU A 129 -28.89 14.81 -6.67
N VAL A 130 -28.37 15.32 -5.54
CA VAL A 130 -28.58 14.71 -4.22
C VAL A 130 -30.00 14.95 -3.69
N PHE A 131 -30.74 15.96 -4.17
CA PHE A 131 -32.05 16.33 -3.63
C PHE A 131 -33.28 15.74 -4.36
N LEU A 132 -33.11 15.03 -5.47
CA LEU A 132 -34.25 14.53 -6.28
C LEU A 132 -34.35 13.00 -6.42
N GLY A 133 -33.49 12.23 -5.75
CA GLY A 133 -33.40 10.77 -5.96
C GLY A 133 -33.56 9.86 -4.74
N PHE A 134 -33.84 10.37 -3.53
CA PHE A 134 -33.93 9.53 -2.32
C PHE A 134 -35.27 9.66 -1.59
N VAL A 135 -36.37 9.47 -2.32
CA VAL A 135 -37.71 9.20 -1.74
C VAL A 135 -38.33 7.99 -2.44
N ALA A 136 -37.78 6.82 -2.17
CA ALA A 136 -38.41 5.50 -2.25
C ALA A 136 -37.41 4.53 -1.57
N GLY A 137 -37.57 4.15 -0.31
CA GLY A 137 -38.69 3.34 0.16
C GLY A 137 -38.35 1.86 -0.09
N GLY A 138 -37.72 1.21 0.89
CA GLY A 138 -37.43 -0.21 0.78
C GLY A 138 -36.54 -0.75 1.90
N ASP A 139 -37.09 -0.90 3.11
CA ASP A 139 -36.62 -1.87 4.11
C ASP A 139 -36.80 -3.29 3.55
N GLY A 140 -35.93 -3.66 2.59
CA GLY A 140 -35.85 -5.00 2.05
C GLY A 140 -34.90 -5.82 2.92
N ASN A 141 -35.45 -6.47 3.93
CA ASN A 141 -34.82 -7.61 4.61
C ASN A 141 -34.63 -8.75 3.60
N SER A 142 -33.61 -8.60 2.74
CA SER A 142 -33.17 -9.61 1.78
C SER A 142 -32.54 -10.74 2.55
N SER A 143 -33.39 -11.64 3.02
CA SER A 143 -33.00 -12.97 3.47
C SER A 143 -32.47 -13.70 2.26
N SER A 144 -31.19 -13.52 1.94
CA SER A 144 -30.49 -14.24 0.88
C SER A 144 -30.70 -15.74 1.13
N PRO A 145 -31.24 -16.50 0.15
CA PRO A 145 -31.40 -17.94 0.30
C PRO A 145 -30.04 -18.54 0.60
N GLY A 146 -29.95 -19.31 1.69
CA GLY A 146 -28.74 -19.97 2.14
C GLY A 146 -28.21 -20.90 1.04
N ARG A 147 -27.33 -20.37 0.20
CA ARG A 147 -26.55 -21.10 -0.81
C ARG A 147 -25.38 -21.74 -0.07
N SER A 148 -25.69 -22.77 0.70
CA SER A 148 -24.71 -23.61 1.39
C SER A 148 -23.88 -24.36 0.35
N GLY A 149 -22.70 -23.82 0.04
CA GLY A 149 -21.74 -24.44 -0.89
C GLY A 149 -21.22 -23.53 -2.01
N ALA A 150 -21.46 -22.22 -1.97
CA ALA A 150 -20.70 -21.32 -2.83
C ALA A 150 -19.25 -21.29 -2.32
N GLU A 151 -18.34 -21.92 -3.08
CA GLU A 151 -16.91 -21.66 -2.97
C GLU A 151 -16.73 -20.13 -2.91
N SER A 152 -16.11 -19.66 -1.84
CA SER A 152 -15.88 -18.23 -1.61
C SER A 152 -14.79 -17.77 -2.56
N TYR A 153 -15.16 -17.46 -3.80
CA TYR A 153 -14.25 -16.86 -4.77
C TYR A 153 -13.78 -15.51 -4.24
N SER A 154 -12.49 -15.23 -4.41
CA SER A 154 -11.93 -13.93 -4.08
C SER A 154 -12.58 -12.83 -4.94
N PRO A 155 -12.64 -11.56 -4.47
CA PRO A 155 -13.20 -10.45 -5.25
C PRO A 155 -12.55 -10.30 -6.63
N GLU A 156 -11.27 -10.62 -6.76
CA GLU A 156 -10.53 -10.58 -8.02
C GLU A 156 -10.95 -11.68 -8.99
N GLU A 157 -11.19 -12.89 -8.49
CA GLU A 157 -11.73 -13.99 -9.30
C GLU A 157 -13.16 -13.68 -9.75
N GLN A 158 -13.98 -13.08 -8.88
CA GLN A 158 -15.34 -12.65 -9.24
C GLN A 158 -15.31 -11.61 -10.38
N LEU A 159 -14.43 -10.61 -10.31
CA LEU A 159 -14.25 -9.63 -11.39
C LEU A 159 -13.68 -10.25 -12.68
N ALA A 160 -12.73 -11.19 -12.57
CA ALA A 160 -12.17 -11.87 -13.72
C ALA A 160 -13.21 -12.76 -14.42
N MET A 161 -14.01 -13.52 -13.66
CA MET A 161 -15.12 -14.34 -14.17
C MET A 161 -16.17 -13.54 -14.95
N LEU A 162 -16.33 -12.26 -14.64
CA LEU A 162 -17.29 -11.38 -15.31
C LEU A 162 -16.82 -10.91 -16.68
N VAL A 163 -15.50 -10.88 -16.90
CA VAL A 163 -14.92 -10.40 -18.16
C VAL A 163 -14.49 -11.55 -19.06
N ASP A 164 -14.07 -12.67 -18.48
CA ASP A 164 -13.66 -13.87 -19.19
C ASP A 164 -14.28 -15.10 -18.49
N ASP A 165 -14.93 -15.98 -19.27
CA ASP A 165 -15.49 -17.25 -18.77
C ASP A 165 -14.41 -18.17 -18.18
N SER A 166 -13.13 -17.91 -18.47
CA SER A 166 -11.98 -18.61 -17.91
C SER A 166 -11.27 -17.78 -16.83
N VAL A 167 -11.31 -18.29 -15.59
CA VAL A 167 -10.52 -17.77 -14.47
C VAL A 167 -9.06 -18.18 -14.66
N SER A 168 -8.38 -17.55 -15.61
CA SER A 168 -6.93 -17.67 -15.72
C SER A 168 -6.27 -16.75 -14.69
N GLU A 169 -5.19 -17.22 -14.05
CA GLU A 169 -4.42 -16.39 -13.12
C GLU A 169 -3.88 -15.12 -13.79
N GLU A 170 -3.66 -15.18 -15.11
CA GLU A 170 -3.26 -14.05 -15.94
C GLU A 170 -4.35 -12.98 -16.04
N ALA A 171 -5.64 -13.36 -16.15
CA ALA A 171 -6.77 -12.44 -16.16
C ALA A 171 -7.03 -11.79 -14.77
N VAL A 172 -6.70 -12.49 -13.69
CA VAL A 172 -6.88 -12.00 -12.30
C VAL A 172 -5.81 -10.97 -11.92
N ARG A 173 -4.59 -11.10 -12.46
CA ARG A 173 -3.43 -10.29 -12.07
C ARG A 173 -3.65 -8.76 -12.20
N PRO A 174 -4.23 -8.22 -13.29
CA PRO A 174 -4.50 -6.79 -13.41
C PRO A 174 -5.46 -6.26 -12.33
N TYR A 175 -6.50 -7.02 -11.99
CA TYR A 175 -7.46 -6.65 -10.95
C TYR A 175 -6.82 -6.58 -9.57
N ARG A 176 -5.98 -7.57 -9.24
CA ARG A 176 -5.24 -7.59 -7.98
C ARG A 176 -4.34 -6.36 -7.82
N ILE A 177 -3.63 -5.98 -8.88
CA ILE A 177 -2.76 -4.79 -8.90
C ILE A 177 -3.59 -3.52 -8.72
N ALA A 178 -4.70 -3.39 -9.45
CA ALA A 178 -5.55 -2.21 -9.38
C ALA A 178 -6.21 -2.05 -8.00
N LEU A 179 -6.73 -3.13 -7.41
CA LEU A 179 -7.33 -3.12 -6.08
C LEU A 179 -6.32 -2.81 -4.98
N ASN A 180 -5.08 -3.32 -5.05
CA ASN A 180 -4.01 -2.96 -4.12
C ASN A 180 -3.73 -1.44 -4.13
N GLY A 181 -3.85 -0.80 -5.30
CA GLY A 181 -3.67 0.65 -5.44
C GLY A 181 -4.86 1.48 -4.92
N ALA A 182 -6.07 0.93 -4.99
CA ALA A 182 -7.29 1.60 -4.53
C ALA A 182 -7.51 1.47 -3.01
N GLU A 183 -7.06 0.37 -2.40
CA GLU A 183 -7.25 0.06 -0.98
C GLU A 183 -6.78 1.16 0.00
N PRO A 184 -5.59 1.79 -0.14
CA PRO A 184 -5.20 2.88 0.76
C PRO A 184 -5.97 4.20 0.52
N VAL A 185 -6.75 4.29 -0.56
CA VAL A 185 -7.50 5.49 -0.96
C VAL A 185 -8.95 5.39 -0.50
N CYS A 186 -9.53 4.20 -0.50
CA CYS A 186 -10.92 3.94 -0.20
C CYS A 186 -11.14 3.52 1.27
N MET A 187 -12.20 4.01 1.91
CA MET A 187 -12.61 3.48 3.23
C MET A 187 -13.27 2.10 3.14
N GLN A 188 -13.71 1.69 1.95
CA GLN A 188 -14.41 0.43 1.73
C GLN A 188 -13.47 -0.78 1.72
N SER A 189 -14.02 -1.94 2.07
CA SER A 189 -13.31 -3.19 1.87
C SER A 189 -13.03 -3.44 0.39
N ARG A 190 -11.97 -4.19 0.11
CA ARG A 190 -11.60 -4.62 -1.25
C ARG A 190 -12.77 -5.22 -2.05
N GLN A 191 -13.61 -6.01 -1.39
CA GLN A 191 -14.80 -6.60 -2.01
C GLN A 191 -15.86 -5.55 -2.34
N SER A 192 -16.04 -4.54 -1.49
CA SER A 192 -16.94 -3.42 -1.75
C SER A 192 -16.41 -2.53 -2.89
N ILE A 193 -15.09 -2.31 -3.00
CA ILE A 193 -14.48 -1.60 -4.13
C ILE A 193 -14.75 -2.33 -5.45
N ALA A 194 -14.56 -3.65 -5.47
CA ALA A 194 -14.85 -4.48 -6.64
C ALA A 194 -16.33 -4.41 -7.06
N ASP A 195 -17.26 -4.53 -6.11
CA ASP A 195 -18.70 -4.43 -6.34
C ASP A 195 -19.13 -3.03 -6.85
N ILE A 196 -18.55 -1.96 -6.28
CA ILE A 196 -18.76 -0.59 -6.75
C ILE A 196 -18.26 -0.41 -8.19
N ALA A 197 -17.05 -0.87 -8.50
CA ALA A 197 -16.49 -0.77 -9.85
C ALA A 197 -17.31 -1.57 -10.88
N TYR A 198 -17.79 -2.76 -10.50
CA TYR A 198 -18.65 -3.56 -11.36
C TYR A 198 -19.98 -2.86 -11.66
N ARG A 199 -20.69 -2.38 -10.63
CA ARG A 199 -21.94 -1.61 -10.84
C ARG A 199 -21.69 -0.35 -11.65
N GLY A 200 -20.55 0.32 -11.44
CA GLY A 200 -20.13 1.47 -12.23
C GLY A 200 -20.00 1.17 -13.72
N ALA A 201 -19.34 0.06 -14.06
CA ALA A 201 -19.17 -0.37 -15.43
C ALA A 201 -20.52 -0.67 -16.10
N GLN A 202 -21.44 -1.35 -15.40
CA GLN A 202 -22.80 -1.58 -15.90
C GLN A 202 -23.56 -0.27 -16.18
N VAL A 203 -23.48 0.70 -15.26
CA VAL A 203 -24.12 2.01 -15.47
C VAL A 203 -23.49 2.78 -16.64
N ALA A 204 -22.19 2.64 -16.87
CA ALA A 204 -21.51 3.22 -18.02
C ALA A 204 -21.95 2.55 -19.34
N GLU A 205 -22.04 1.22 -19.35
CA GLU A 205 -22.50 0.42 -20.48
C GLU A 205 -23.94 0.78 -20.87
N ASP A 206 -24.86 0.90 -19.89
CA ASP A 206 -26.24 1.35 -20.10
C ASP A 206 -26.34 2.74 -20.75
N ARG A 207 -25.28 3.56 -20.64
CA ARG A 207 -25.14 4.88 -21.26
C ARG A 207 -24.39 4.86 -22.58
N GLY A 208 -24.00 3.69 -23.09
CA GLY A 208 -23.21 3.52 -24.30
C GLY A 208 -21.75 3.93 -24.15
N ILE A 209 -21.22 3.94 -22.92
CA ILE A 209 -19.83 4.24 -22.61
C ILE A 209 -19.09 2.91 -22.38
N ASP A 210 -18.10 2.62 -23.21
CA ASP A 210 -17.27 1.42 -23.10
C ASP A 210 -16.19 1.63 -22.03
N VAL A 211 -16.48 1.21 -20.79
CA VAL A 211 -15.58 1.30 -19.64
C VAL A 211 -15.61 -0.02 -18.88
N THR A 212 -14.44 -0.62 -18.66
CA THR A 212 -14.33 -1.86 -17.90
C THR A 212 -14.27 -1.59 -16.39
N PRO A 213 -14.64 -2.56 -15.53
CA PRO A 213 -14.42 -2.43 -14.09
C PRO A 213 -12.96 -2.14 -13.74
N LEU A 214 -12.01 -2.70 -14.49
CA LEU A 214 -10.58 -2.48 -14.30
C LEU A 214 -10.18 -1.01 -14.51
N ASP A 215 -10.76 -0.36 -15.52
CA ASP A 215 -10.49 1.06 -15.81
C ASP A 215 -11.01 1.96 -14.69
N LEU A 216 -12.19 1.65 -14.14
CA LEU A 216 -12.76 2.37 -13.00
C LEU A 216 -11.88 2.23 -11.75
N ILE A 217 -11.41 1.02 -11.43
CA ILE A 217 -10.55 0.81 -10.26
C ILE A 217 -9.21 1.56 -10.43
N ARG A 218 -8.64 1.57 -11.64
CA ARG A 218 -7.40 2.31 -11.93
C ARG A 218 -7.57 3.83 -11.85
N ALA A 219 -8.76 4.35 -12.17
CA ALA A 219 -9.05 5.77 -12.10
C ALA A 219 -9.24 6.29 -10.66
N MET A 220 -9.71 5.45 -9.73
CA MET A 220 -9.98 5.84 -8.33
C MET A 220 -8.79 6.54 -7.65
N PRO A 221 -7.58 5.96 -7.58
CA PRO A 221 -6.45 6.62 -6.90
C PRO A 221 -5.99 7.92 -7.58
N GLN A 222 -6.30 8.11 -8.87
CA GLN A 222 -5.98 9.33 -9.61
C GLN A 222 -7.00 10.45 -9.37
N ALA A 223 -8.24 10.09 -9.04
CA ALA A 223 -9.32 11.04 -8.79
C ALA A 223 -9.26 11.68 -7.38
N VAL A 224 -8.52 11.08 -6.45
CA VAL A 224 -8.48 11.52 -5.04
C VAL A 224 -7.17 12.22 -4.71
N PRO A 225 -7.21 13.52 -4.34
CA PRO A 225 -6.04 14.24 -3.83
C PRO A 225 -5.45 13.54 -2.61
N ALA A 226 -4.12 13.52 -2.49
CA ALA A 226 -3.45 12.88 -1.35
C ALA A 226 -3.92 13.42 0.02
N SER A 227 -4.33 14.69 0.08
CA SER A 227 -4.84 15.35 1.29
C SER A 227 -6.23 14.88 1.74
N GLU A 228 -6.99 14.20 0.88
CA GLU A 228 -8.37 13.77 1.14
C GLU A 228 -8.50 12.25 1.35
N ARG A 229 -7.37 11.54 1.48
CA ARG A 229 -7.35 10.10 1.69
C ARG A 229 -7.37 9.75 3.19
N PRO A 230 -8.06 8.66 3.60
CA PRO A 230 -8.97 7.83 2.80
C PRO A 230 -10.36 8.49 2.66
N THR A 231 -11.08 8.16 1.60
CA THR A 231 -12.43 8.71 1.32
C THR A 231 -13.42 7.63 0.88
N ASP A 232 -14.70 8.00 0.78
CA ASP A 232 -15.75 7.10 0.30
C ASP A 232 -15.67 6.95 -1.22
N CYS A 233 -15.25 5.77 -1.69
CA CYS A 233 -15.12 5.49 -3.13
C CYS A 233 -16.45 5.35 -3.87
N GLY A 234 -17.59 5.23 -3.18
CA GLY A 234 -18.91 5.33 -3.80
C GLY A 234 -19.19 6.73 -4.34
N ASP A 235 -18.76 7.76 -3.61
CA ASP A 235 -18.94 9.17 -4.01
C ASP A 235 -18.06 9.51 -5.22
N ILE A 236 -16.80 9.04 -5.22
CA ILE A 236 -15.86 9.25 -6.33
C ILE A 236 -16.39 8.65 -7.61
N LEU A 237 -16.93 7.43 -7.55
CA LEU A 237 -17.41 6.75 -8.73
C LEU A 237 -18.63 7.46 -9.33
N SER A 238 -19.49 8.04 -8.48
CA SER A 238 -20.61 8.88 -8.94
C SER A 238 -20.11 10.12 -9.71
N VAL A 239 -19.04 10.76 -9.23
CA VAL A 239 -18.41 11.89 -9.93
C VAL A 239 -17.77 11.44 -11.24
N LEU A 240 -17.02 10.34 -11.24
CA LEU A 240 -16.40 9.77 -12.45
C LEU A 240 -17.45 9.47 -13.53
N LEU A 241 -18.57 8.85 -13.17
CA LEU A 241 -19.65 8.54 -14.11
C LEU A 241 -20.33 9.78 -14.70
N VAL A 242 -20.37 10.89 -13.96
CA VAL A 242 -20.88 12.18 -14.46
C VAL A 242 -19.88 12.84 -15.41
N LEU A 243 -18.58 12.70 -15.13
CA LEU A 243 -17.52 13.25 -15.99
C LEU A 243 -17.35 12.47 -17.29
N LEU A 244 -17.72 11.19 -17.32
CA LEU A 244 -17.65 10.33 -18.50
C LEU A 244 -18.82 10.52 -19.48
N THR A 245 -19.90 11.19 -19.07
CA THR A 245 -21.00 11.56 -19.97
C THR A 245 -20.60 12.72 -20.90
N PRO A 246 -20.69 12.57 -22.23
CA PRO A 246 -20.31 13.60 -23.22
C PRO A 246 -21.29 14.79 -23.28
#